data_AF-A0A1H9J6U4-F1
#
_entry.id   AF-A0A1H9J6U4-F1
#
_cell.length_a   1.000
_cell.length_b   1.000
_cell.length_c   1.000
_cell.angle_alpha   90.00
_cell.angle_beta   90.00
_cell.angle_gamma   90.00
#
_symmetry.space_group_name_H-M   'P 1'
#
loop_
_entity.id
_entity.type
_entity.pdbx_description
1 polymer ?
#
loop_
_entity_poly.entity_id
_entity_poly.type
_entity_poly.pdbx_seq_one_letter_code
_entity_poly.pdbx_strand_id
1 'polypeptide(L)' 'MGKSELSSAYREMKSKNIKTKRRALKVIHENKRNKKKT' A
#
# COMPACT_ATOMS: atom_id res chain seq x y z
N MET A 1 -0.51 4.98 9.67
CA MET A 1 -0.68 5.23 8.23
C MET A 1 -1.99 5.96 8.01
N GLY A 2 -1.95 7.18 7.51
CA GLY A 2 -3.17 7.96 7.23
C GLY A 2 -3.95 7.36 6.05
N LYS A 3 -5.25 7.69 5.93
CA LYS A 3 -6.09 7.31 4.77
C LYS A 3 -5.45 7.73 3.42
N SER A 4 -4.63 8.78 3.43
CA SER A 4 -3.89 9.28 2.27
C SER A 4 -2.81 8.30 1.76
N GLU A 5 -2.02 7.68 2.65
CA GLU A 5 -0.97 6.74 2.25
C GLU A 5 -1.52 5.49 1.57
N LEU A 6 -2.67 4.99 2.03
CA LEU A 6 -3.33 3.83 1.42
C LEU A 6 -3.82 4.14 0.01
N SER A 7 -4.45 5.30 -0.16
CA SER A 7 -4.98 5.75 -1.45
C SER A 7 -3.86 5.97 -2.46
N SER A 8 -2.75 6.56 -2.02
CA SER A 8 -1.53 6.71 -2.81
C SER A 8 -0.90 5.36 -3.19
N ALA A 9 -0.83 4.39 -2.26
CA ALA A 9 -0.34 3.05 -2.56
C ALA A 9 -1.18 2.33 -3.64
N TYR A 10 -2.50 2.50 -3.65
CA TYR A 10 -3.34 1.95 -4.72
C TYR A 10 -3.09 2.60 -6.09
N ARG A 11 -2.71 3.89 -6.14
CA ARG A 11 -2.30 4.53 -7.39
C ARG A 11 -0.93 4.03 -7.85
N GLU A 12 0.01 3.88 -6.92
CA GLU A 12 1.37 3.38 -7.18
C GLU A 12 1.39 1.94 -7.72
N MET A 13 0.43 1.10 -7.35
CA MET A 13 0.27 -0.25 -7.91
C MET A 13 0.07 -0.27 -9.44
N LYS A 14 -0.46 0.82 -10.02
CA LYS A 14 -0.63 0.96 -11.48
C LYS A 14 0.64 1.42 -12.21
N SER A 15 1.71 1.77 -11.49
CA SER A 15 2.98 2.20 -12.08
C SER A 15 3.65 1.06 -12.85
N LYS A 16 4.35 1.35 -13.96
CA LYS A 16 5.18 0.36 -14.67
C LYS A 16 6.46 -0.01 -13.90
N ASN A 17 6.84 0.76 -12.88
CA ASN A 17 8.05 0.52 -12.10
C ASN A 17 7.84 -0.57 -11.04
N ILE A 18 8.62 -1.65 -11.13
CA ILE A 18 8.53 -2.80 -10.21
C ILE A 18 8.87 -2.44 -8.75
N LYS A 19 9.80 -1.51 -8.51
CA LYS A 19 10.17 -1.08 -7.15
C LYS A 19 9.00 -0.33 -6.50
N THR A 20 8.33 0.52 -7.28
CA THR A 20 7.13 1.24 -6.86
C THR A 20 5.99 0.28 -6.52
N LYS A 21 5.72 -0.72 -7.38
CA LYS A 21 4.72 -1.76 -7.09
C LYS A 21 5.03 -2.54 -5.81
N ARG A 22 6.28 -2.93 -5.60
CA ARG A 22 6.73 -3.65 -4.39
C ARG A 22 6.50 -2.83 -3.11
N ARG A 23 6.82 -1.53 -3.14
CA ARG A 23 6.57 -0.63 -2.01
C ARG A 23 5.07 -0.50 -1.72
N ALA A 24 4.27 -0.26 -2.76
CA ALA A 24 2.82 -0.17 -2.65
C ALA A 24 2.20 -1.43 -2.04
N LEU A 25 2.62 -2.62 -2.50
CA LEU A 25 2.16 -3.90 -1.95
C LEU A 25 2.48 -4.05 -0.46
N LYS A 26 3.69 -3.66 -0.03
CA LYS A 26 4.09 -3.69 1.39
C LYS A 26 3.16 -2.84 2.25
N VAL A 27 2.89 -1.60 1.83
CA VAL A 27 2.00 -0.66 2.52
C VAL A 27 0.57 -1.21 2.61
N ILE A 28 0.04 -1.76 1.51
CA ILE A 28 -1.31 -2.36 1.48
C ILE A 28 -1.38 -3.56 2.43
N HIS A 29 -0.38 -4.44 2.43
CA HIS A 29 -0.34 -5.63 3.28
C HIS A 29 -0.20 -5.27 4.77
N GLU A 30 0.64 -4.30 5.11
CA GLU A 30 0.77 -3.77 6.47
C GLU A 30 -0.54 -3.18 6.97
N ASN A 31 -1.24 -2.39 6.15
CA ASN A 31 -2.54 -1.86 6.53
C ASN A 31 -3.58 -2.97 6.74
N LYS A 32 -3.63 -3.97 5.86
CA LYS A 32 -4.53 -5.13 6.02
C LYS A 32 -4.25 -5.91 7.31
N ARG A 33 -2.97 -6.14 7.63
CA ARG A 33 -2.56 -6.81 8.88
C ARG A 33 -2.95 -6.01 10.11
N ASN A 34 -2.79 -4.69 10.07
CA ASN A 34 -3.15 -3.82 11.18
C ASN A 34 -4.66 -3.75 11.41
N LYS A 35 -5.47 -3.77 10.33
CA LYS A 35 -6.94 -3.85 10.42
C LYS A 35 -7.47 -5.16 11.01
N LYS A 36 -6.70 -6.26 10.91
CA LYS A 36 -7.10 -7.58 11.44
C LYS A 36 -6.76 -7.75 12.94
N LYS A 37 -5.89 -6.89 13.48
CA LYS A 37 -5.46 -6.95 14.88
C LYS A 37 -6.38 -6.16 15.83
N THR A 38 -7.26 -5.35 15.29
CA THR A 38 -8.36 -4.65 15.99
C THR A 38 -9.65 -5.41 15.78
#